data_AF-A0A920J0X4-F1
#
_entry.id   AF-A0A920J0X4-F1
#
_cell.length_a   1.000
_cell.length_b   1.000
_cell.length_c   1.000
_cell.angle_alpha   90.00
_cell.angle_beta   90.00
_cell.angle_gamma   90.00
#
_symmetry.space_group_name_H-M   'P 1'
#
loop_
_entity.id
_entity.type
_entity.pdbx_description
1 polymer ?
#
loop_
_entity_poly.entity_id
_entity_poly.type
_entity_poly.pdbx_seq_one_letter_code
_entity_poly.pdbx_strand_id
1 'polypeptide(L)' 'MFYCTKSIVPHMIKNNYGRIVNIASIAGKEGKPNAPAYSSAKAAVIALTKSLGKELSQYSISVNCVTPSAGKN' A
#
# COMPACT_ATOMS: atom_id res chain seq x y z
N MET A 1 -2.52 -7.21 2.99
CA MET A 1 -1.36 -6.37 2.63
C MET A 1 -0.17 -6.65 3.52
N PHE A 2 -0.22 -6.34 4.82
CA PHE A 2 0.92 -6.53 5.75
C PHE A 2 1.56 -7.92 5.69
N TYR A 3 0.78 -9.00 5.77
CA TYR A 3 1.35 -10.36 5.73
C TYR A 3 2.03 -10.68 4.40
N CYS A 4 1.39 -10.34 3.26
CA CYS A 4 1.98 -10.55 1.94
C CYS A 4 3.30 -9.79 1.78
N THR A 5 3.35 -8.52 2.21
CA THR A 5 4.58 -7.71 2.15
C THR A 5 5.64 -8.26 3.08
N LYS A 6 5.28 -8.63 4.32
CA LYS A 6 6.19 -9.24 5.30
C LYS A 6 6.86 -10.49 4.75
N SER A 7 6.11 -11.35 4.04
CA SER A 7 6.64 -12.59 3.47
C SER A 7 7.59 -12.35 2.29
N ILE A 8 7.28 -11.40 1.38
CA ILE A 8 8.07 -11.23 0.15
C ILE A 8 9.29 -10.32 0.32
N VAL A 9 9.24 -9.36 1.25
CA VAL A 9 10.30 -8.34 1.44
C VAL A 9 11.69 -8.94 1.66
N PRO A 10 11.89 -9.98 2.51
CA PRO A 10 13.22 -10.57 2.70
C PRO A 10 13.83 -11.10 1.38
N HIS A 11 13.01 -11.67 0.50
CA HIS A 11 13.46 -12.16 -0.80
C HIS A 11 13.82 -11.02 -1.75
N MET A 12 13.04 -9.92 -1.76
CA MET A 12 13.37 -8.73 -2.55
C MET A 12 14.65 -8.06 -2.08
N ILE A 13 14.88 -7.99 -0.75
CA ILE A 13 16.13 -7.47 -0.16
C ILE A 13 17.31 -8.34 -0.58
N LYS A 14 17.20 -9.67 -0.47
CA LYS A 14 18.26 -10.61 -0.89
C LYS A 14 18.66 -10.41 -2.35
N ASN A 15 17.70 -10.12 -3.22
CA ASN A 15 17.92 -9.91 -4.65
C ASN A 15 18.19 -8.43 -5.01
N ASN A 16 18.20 -7.54 -4.02
CA ASN A 16 18.29 -6.08 -4.17
C ASN A 16 17.37 -5.50 -5.28
N TYR A 17 16.18 -6.06 -5.45
CA TYR A 17 15.20 -5.56 -6.42
C TYR A 17 13.78 -5.98 -6.05
N GLY A 18 12.82 -5.06 -6.22
CA GLY A 18 11.41 -5.36 -6.01
C GLY A 18 10.48 -4.21 -6.36
N ARG A 19 9.24 -4.53 -6.74
CA ARG A 19 8.18 -3.56 -6.98
C ARG A 19 6.91 -4.05 -6.28
N ILE A 20 6.42 -3.28 -5.31
CA ILE A 20 5.20 -3.60 -4.57
C ILE A 20 4.14 -2.56 -4.92
N VAL A 21 2.98 -3.03 -5.37
CA VAL A 21 1.80 -2.18 -5.63
C VAL A 21 0.64 -2.66 -4.77
N ASN A 22 0.22 -1.81 -3.83
CA ASN A 22 -0.93 -2.08 -2.98
C ASN A 22 -2.20 -1.41 -3.53
N ILE A 23 -3.34 -2.10 -3.43
CA ILE A 23 -4.64 -1.54 -3.82
C ILE A 23 -5.35 -0.95 -2.60
N ALA A 24 -5.38 0.38 -2.52
CA ALA A 24 -6.14 1.15 -1.54
C ALA A 24 -7.55 1.48 -2.08
N SER A 25 -8.03 2.69 -1.85
CA SER A 25 -9.33 3.21 -2.29
C SER A 25 -9.38 4.72 -2.02
N ILE A 26 -10.14 5.48 -2.80
CA ILE A 26 -10.46 6.87 -2.48
C ILE A 26 -11.11 7.00 -1.09
N ALA A 27 -11.89 5.99 -0.67
CA ALA A 27 -12.48 5.93 0.67
C ALA A 27 -11.43 5.91 1.80
N GLY A 28 -10.22 5.40 1.54
CA GLY A 28 -9.12 5.45 2.51
C GLY A 28 -8.38 6.78 2.53
N LYS A 29 -8.52 7.60 1.49
CA LYS A 29 -7.90 8.92 1.37
C LYS A 29 -8.82 10.02 1.92
N GLU A 30 -10.11 9.97 1.58
CA GLU A 30 -11.09 11.04 1.85
C GLU A 30 -12.14 10.64 2.89
N GLY A 31 -12.28 9.34 3.16
CA GLY A 31 -13.40 8.81 3.95
C GLY A 31 -14.65 8.59 3.08
N LYS A 32 -15.39 7.52 3.35
CA LYS A 32 -16.70 7.25 2.73
C LYS A 32 -17.78 7.22 3.81
N PRO A 33 -18.82 8.08 3.72
CA PRO A 33 -19.97 8.03 4.63
C PRO A 33 -20.55 6.61 4.73
N ASN A 34 -20.97 6.22 5.93
CA ASN A 34 -21.53 4.90 6.24
C ASN A 34 -20.58 3.71 5.99
N ALA A 35 -19.28 3.95 5.76
CA ALA A 35 -18.28 2.90 5.59
C ALA A 35 -17.00 3.15 6.41
N PRO A 36 -17.09 3.38 7.74
CA PRO A 36 -15.93 3.72 8.56
C PRO A 36 -14.88 2.59 8.58
N ALA A 37 -15.29 1.34 8.82
CA ALA A 37 -14.37 0.21 8.85
C ALA A 37 -13.61 0.01 7.52
N TYR A 38 -14.32 0.15 6.40
CA TYR A 38 -13.70 0.07 5.07
C TYR A 38 -12.72 1.24 4.83
N SER A 39 -13.12 2.46 5.18
CA SER A 39 -12.30 3.65 5.05
C SER A 39 -11.02 3.52 5.90
N SER A 40 -11.14 3.10 7.16
CA SER A 40 -10.02 2.84 8.07
C SER A 40 -9.09 1.75 7.52
N ALA A 41 -9.62 0.62 7.07
CA ALA A 41 -8.82 -0.46 6.49
C ALA A 41 -8.05 0.01 5.24
N LYS A 42 -8.67 0.82 4.39
CA LYS A 42 -8.02 1.35 3.18
C LYS A 42 -7.03 2.48 3.47
N ALA A 43 -7.27 3.29 4.50
CA ALA A 43 -6.29 4.25 5.01
C ALA A 43 -5.05 3.53 5.57
N ALA A 44 -5.24 2.41 6.28
CA ALA A 44 -4.14 1.59 6.80
C ALA A 44 -3.23 1.07 5.67
N VAL A 45 -3.78 0.73 4.50
CA VAL A 45 -2.98 0.34 3.33
C VAL A 45 -2.11 1.49 2.82
N ILE A 46 -2.62 2.73 2.82
CA ILE A 46 -1.85 3.92 2.42
C ILE A 46 -0.72 4.17 3.42
N ALA A 47 -1.00 4.10 4.72
CA ALA A 47 0.01 4.27 5.76
C ALA A 47 1.10 3.18 5.70
N LEU A 48 0.71 1.91 5.54
CA LEU A 48 1.63 0.80 5.36
C LEU A 48 2.58 1.02 4.17
N THR A 49 2.02 1.47 3.04
CA THR A 49 2.81 1.76 1.83
C THR A 49 3.86 2.82 2.10
N LYS A 50 3.50 3.91 2.79
CA LYS A 50 4.44 4.98 3.16
C LYS A 50 5.53 4.49 4.12
N SER A 51 5.18 3.67 5.12
CA SER A 51 6.16 3.10 6.05
C SER A 51 7.16 2.22 5.32
N LEU A 52 6.67 1.23 4.57
CA LEU A 52 7.52 0.29 3.83
C LEU A 52 8.37 1.00 2.77
N GLY A 53 7.83 2.02 2.09
CA GLY A 53 8.59 2.81 1.14
C GLY A 53 9.81 3.50 1.77
N LYS A 54 9.70 3.96 3.02
CA LYS A 54 10.83 4.53 3.76
C LYS A 54 11.81 3.45 4.22
N GLU A 55 11.30 2.36 4.80
CA GLU A 55 12.10 1.23 5.30
C GLU A 55 12.95 0.58 4.19
N LEU A 56 12.42 0.53 2.96
CA LEU A 56 13.07 -0.13 1.83
C LEU A 56 13.82 0.81 0.89
N SER A 57 13.87 2.11 1.20
CA SER A 57 14.43 3.16 0.33
C SER A 57 15.92 3.00 -0.01
N GLN A 58 16.68 2.30 0.84
CA GLN A 58 18.10 2.02 0.63
C GLN A 58 18.36 0.87 -0.37
N TYR A 59 17.32 0.13 -0.77
CA TYR A 59 17.40 -0.95 -1.74
C TYR A 59 16.79 -0.51 -3.08
N SER A 60 17.00 -1.28 -4.15
CA SER A 60 16.26 -1.06 -5.41
C SER A 60 14.81 -1.57 -5.34
N ILE A 61 14.10 -1.24 -4.26
CA ILE A 61 12.73 -1.66 -3.99
C ILE A 61 11.84 -0.43 -3.88
N SER A 62 10.79 -0.37 -4.71
CA SER A 62 9.77 0.68 -4.58
C SER A 62 8.43 0.11 -4.16
N VAL A 63 7.75 0.86 -3.30
CA VAL A 63 6.44 0.49 -2.74
C VAL A 63 5.49 1.64 -3.02
N ASN A 64 4.44 1.36 -3.77
CA ASN A 64 3.42 2.34 -4.13
C ASN A 64 2.03 1.79 -3.84
N CYS A 65 1.04 2.68 -3.78
CA CYS A 65 -0.34 2.29 -3.71
C CYS A 65 -1.18 3.08 -4.71
N VAL A 66 -2.20 2.42 -5.25
CA VAL A 66 -3.21 3.06 -6.10
C VAL A 66 -4.51 3.20 -5.32
N THR A 67 -5.18 4.34 -5.48
CA THR A 67 -6.48 4.63 -4.85
C THR A 67 -7.55 4.74 -5.94
N PRO A 68 -8.16 3.61 -6.37
CA PRO A 68 -9.25 3.67 -7.33
C PRO A 68 -10.41 4.51 -6.80
N SER A 69 -11.01 5.27 -7.71
CA SER A 69 -12.33 5.87 -7.56
C SER A 69 -13.24 5.27 -8.62
N ALA A 70 -14.55 5.28 -8.41
CA ALA A 70 -15.49 5.01 -9.49
C ALA A 70 -15.38 6.17 -10.49
N GLY A 71 -14.64 5.95 -11.57
CA GLY A 71 -14.63 6.89 -12.69
C GLY A 71 -16.05 7.03 -13.22
N LYS A 72 -16.52 8.27 -13.36
CA LYS A 72 -17.59 8.54 -14.32
C LYS A 72 -16.92 8.57 -15.69
N ASN A 73 -17.27 7.63 -16.54
CA ASN A 73 -17.11 7.80 -17.98
C ASN A 73 -18.22 8.73 -18.48
#